data_AF-A0A9C9KNZ6-F1
#
_entry.id   AF-A0A9C9KNZ6-F1
#
_cell.length_a   1.000
_cell.length_b   1.000
_cell.length_c   1.000
_cell.angle_alpha   90.00
_cell.angle_beta   90.00
_cell.angle_gamma   90.00
#
_symmetry.space_group_name_H-M   'P 1'
#
loop_
_entity.id
_entity.type
_entity.pdbx_description
1 polymer ?
#
loop_
_entity_poly.entity_id
_entity_poly.type
_entity_poly.pdbx_seq_one_letter_code
_entity_poly.pdbx_strand_id
1 'polypeptide(L)'
;MIPASSLYRLPFYTISFYTVATYPHWAAQKNALFYAPDRDPYVRIPAPSIIRSKFVKQALAELVKQALQALQQQGTLAADCPLTVRVENSKSPKHGTFSSNIALTLAGTASLPPRQLAEQIVTSLPVVSWLQKTDIAGPGFINFFLETGAQFTVIDQILDGAEYYGHNNHGKGQAVMVEFVSANPTGPLHVGHGRGAAYGDTLARLLKATGYQVATEYYVNDAGRQMAILALSVWLRYLELCG
;
A
#
# COMPACT_ATOMS: atom_id res chain seq x y z
N MET A 1 38.72 -20.89 -12.58
CA MET A 1 37.79 -21.86 -11.97
C MET A 1 37.75 -21.54 -10.48
N ILE A 2 36.74 -20.79 -10.05
CA ILE A 2 36.57 -20.32 -8.66
C ILE A 2 35.44 -21.16 -8.05
N PRO A 3 35.55 -21.70 -6.81
CA PRO A 3 34.60 -22.67 -6.30
C PRO A 3 33.22 -22.06 -6.02
N ALA A 4 32.19 -22.83 -6.31
CA ALA A 4 30.77 -22.45 -6.29
C ALA A 4 30.13 -22.46 -4.88
N SER A 5 30.68 -21.72 -3.92
CA SER A 5 30.15 -21.71 -2.53
C SER A 5 30.01 -20.32 -1.90
N SER A 6 29.75 -19.28 -2.70
CA SER A 6 29.48 -17.93 -2.17
C SER A 6 28.53 -17.13 -3.08
N LEU A 7 27.26 -17.51 -3.13
CA LEU A 7 26.20 -16.67 -3.70
C LEU A 7 25.05 -16.56 -2.70
N TYR A 8 24.89 -15.35 -2.16
CA TYR A 8 23.89 -14.99 -1.16
C TYR A 8 22.48 -15.26 -1.68
N ARG A 9 21.75 -16.17 -1.03
CA ARG A 9 20.31 -16.39 -1.23
C ARG A 9 19.54 -15.26 -0.55
N LEU A 10 18.99 -14.33 -1.31
CA LEU A 10 17.91 -13.47 -0.82
C LEU A 10 16.57 -14.06 -1.29
N PRO A 11 15.61 -14.35 -0.39
CA PRO A 11 14.29 -14.82 -0.79
C PRO A 11 13.52 -13.68 -1.45
N PHE A 12 13.22 -13.81 -2.75
CA PHE A 12 12.30 -12.92 -3.45
C PHE A 12 10.86 -13.38 -3.24
N TYR A 13 9.93 -12.44 -3.09
CA TYR A 13 8.51 -12.71 -3.29
C TYR A 13 8.22 -12.65 -4.80
N THR A 14 7.71 -13.73 -5.37
CA THR A 14 7.37 -13.79 -6.81
C THR A 14 5.90 -13.47 -7.02
N ILE A 15 5.62 -12.52 -7.91
CA ILE A 15 4.29 -12.20 -8.40
C ILE A 15 4.26 -12.55 -9.88
N SER A 16 3.47 -13.55 -10.25
CA SER A 16 3.36 -14.00 -11.64
C SER A 16 1.95 -13.84 -12.19
N PHE A 17 1.84 -13.27 -13.39
CA PHE A 17 0.57 -13.10 -14.11
C PHE A 17 0.42 -14.15 -15.19
N TYR A 18 0.15 -15.39 -14.78
CA TYR A 18 -0.22 -16.45 -15.71
C TYR A 18 -1.74 -16.51 -15.85
N THR A 19 -2.24 -16.50 -17.09
CA THR A 19 -3.58 -17.02 -17.38
C THR A 19 -3.42 -18.45 -17.88
N VAL A 20 -3.08 -19.42 -17.02
CA VAL A 20 -3.04 -20.83 -17.45
C VAL A 20 -3.45 -21.77 -16.31
N ALA A 21 -4.30 -22.73 -16.67
CA ALA A 21 -4.70 -23.89 -15.90
C ALA A 21 -3.55 -24.51 -15.08
N THR A 22 -3.90 -24.93 -13.88
CA THR A 22 -3.10 -25.63 -12.88
C THR A 22 -2.17 -26.71 -13.45
N TYR A 23 -0.85 -26.58 -13.22
CA TYR A 23 0.07 -27.74 -13.16
C TYR A 23 1.12 -27.54 -12.05
N PRO A 24 1.32 -28.47 -11.09
CA PRO A 24 1.90 -28.16 -9.77
C PRO A 24 3.41 -28.41 -9.61
N HIS A 25 4.20 -28.71 -10.65
CA HIS A 25 5.51 -29.36 -10.46
C HIS A 25 6.79 -28.54 -10.75
N TRP A 26 6.72 -27.24 -11.07
CA TRP A 26 7.89 -26.52 -11.61
C TRP A 26 8.58 -25.51 -10.67
N ALA A 27 8.05 -25.25 -9.46
CA ALA A 27 8.52 -24.17 -8.57
C ALA A 27 9.93 -24.38 -7.92
N ALA A 28 10.70 -25.39 -8.30
CA ALA A 28 11.90 -25.80 -7.55
C ALA A 28 13.26 -25.43 -8.17
N GLN A 29 13.34 -24.79 -9.35
CA GLN A 29 14.59 -24.81 -10.14
C GLN A 29 15.04 -23.50 -10.81
N LYS A 30 14.79 -22.32 -10.22
CA LYS A 30 15.33 -21.06 -10.75
C LYS A 30 16.07 -20.25 -9.68
N ASN A 31 17.38 -20.42 -9.61
CA ASN A 31 18.29 -19.61 -8.79
C ASN A 31 19.68 -19.56 -9.44
N ALA A 32 19.82 -18.85 -10.57
CA ALA A 32 21.10 -18.37 -11.07
C ALA A 32 20.87 -17.32 -12.16
N LEU A 33 21.63 -16.22 -12.08
CA LEU A 33 21.75 -15.10 -13.02
C LEU A 33 20.74 -13.95 -12.81
N PHE A 34 21.10 -13.00 -11.94
CA PHE A 34 20.58 -11.64 -12.04
C PHE A 34 21.69 -10.61 -11.86
N TYR A 35 21.81 -9.73 -12.86
CA TYR A 35 22.64 -8.54 -12.87
C TYR A 35 21.83 -7.42 -12.21
N ALA A 36 22.31 -6.89 -11.08
CA ALA A 36 21.74 -5.71 -10.44
C ALA A 36 22.49 -4.48 -10.94
N PRO A 37 21.92 -3.61 -11.80
CA PRO A 37 22.51 -2.31 -12.05
C PRO A 37 22.34 -1.44 -10.80
N ASP A 38 23.24 -0.46 -10.71
CA ASP A 38 23.68 0.28 -9.54
C ASP A 38 22.64 0.82 -8.54
N ARG A 39 23.19 1.05 -7.35
CA ARG A 39 22.56 1.48 -6.10
C ARG A 39 21.55 2.61 -6.27
N ASP A 40 20.46 2.39 -5.58
CA ASP A 40 19.28 3.20 -5.47
C ASP A 40 19.54 4.59 -4.82
N PRO A 41 19.21 5.72 -5.48
CA PRO A 41 19.36 7.06 -4.93
C PRO A 41 18.15 7.52 -4.08
N TYR A 42 17.21 6.65 -3.66
CA TYR A 42 16.05 7.08 -2.86
C TYR A 42 16.44 7.60 -1.47
N VAL A 43 16.72 8.90 -1.43
CA VAL A 43 16.72 9.76 -0.26
C VAL A 43 15.39 9.58 0.47
N ARG A 44 15.48 9.42 1.80
CA ARG A 44 14.33 9.34 2.70
C ARG A 44 13.51 10.64 2.61
N ILE A 45 12.45 10.65 1.81
CA ILE A 45 11.44 11.69 1.87
C ILE A 45 10.43 11.27 2.95
N PRO A 46 10.14 12.12 3.96
CA PRO A 46 9.16 11.79 4.99
C PRO A 46 7.79 11.54 4.35
N ALA A 47 7.06 10.56 4.90
CA ALA A 47 5.72 10.21 4.42
C ALA A 47 4.83 11.47 4.41
N PRO A 48 4.11 11.76 3.31
CA PRO A 48 3.27 12.94 3.23
C PRO A 48 2.18 12.87 4.30
N SER A 49 2.05 13.93 5.10
CA SER A 49 0.93 14.14 6.02
C SER A 49 -0.29 14.59 5.21
N ILE A 50 -0.87 13.62 4.48
CA ILE A 50 -1.96 13.87 3.54
C ILE A 50 -3.25 14.22 4.30
N ILE A 51 -3.77 15.43 4.12
CA ILE A 51 -5.11 15.84 4.55
C ILE A 51 -6.10 15.58 3.39
N ARG A 52 -6.47 14.32 3.10
CA ARG A 52 -7.72 14.01 2.36
C ARG A 52 -8.82 13.75 3.38
N SER A 53 -10.09 14.01 3.06
CA SER A 53 -11.21 13.76 4.00
C SER A 53 -11.19 12.36 4.64
N LYS A 54 -10.80 11.31 3.89
CA LYS A 54 -10.58 9.95 4.43
C LYS A 54 -9.40 9.87 5.41
N PHE A 55 -8.28 10.51 5.10
CA PHE A 55 -7.10 10.55 5.97
C PHE A 55 -7.31 11.47 7.18
N VAL A 56 -8.04 12.57 7.06
CA VAL A 56 -8.39 13.44 8.19
C VAL A 56 -9.36 12.75 9.14
N LYS A 57 -10.34 12.00 8.61
CA LYS A 57 -11.18 11.14 9.47
C LYS A 57 -10.36 10.11 10.23
N GLN A 58 -9.39 9.47 9.58
CA GLN A 58 -8.48 8.53 10.23
C GLN A 58 -7.60 9.23 11.27
N ALA A 59 -7.03 10.40 10.96
CA ALA A 59 -6.24 11.19 11.89
C ALA A 59 -7.06 11.63 13.11
N LEU A 60 -8.28 12.14 12.90
CA LEU A 60 -9.21 12.47 13.98
C LEU A 60 -9.58 11.24 14.81
N ALA A 61 -9.82 10.09 14.17
CA ALA A 61 -10.10 8.85 14.87
C ALA A 61 -8.93 8.41 15.75
N GLU A 62 -7.69 8.55 15.27
CA GLU A 62 -6.48 8.27 16.06
C GLU A 62 -6.28 9.29 17.20
N LEU A 63 -6.53 10.58 17.00
CA LEU A 63 -6.48 11.57 18.09
C LEU A 63 -7.49 11.27 19.19
N VAL A 64 -8.73 10.95 18.81
CA VAL A 64 -9.77 10.54 19.77
C VAL A 64 -9.38 9.24 20.46
N LYS A 65 -8.78 8.29 19.75
CA LYS A 65 -8.29 7.04 20.33
C LYS A 65 -7.17 7.29 21.34
N GLN A 66 -6.23 8.19 21.06
CA GLN A 66 -5.20 8.61 22.00
C GLN A 66 -5.81 9.26 23.25
N ALA A 67 -6.81 10.13 23.09
CA ALA A 67 -7.53 10.73 24.21
C ALA A 67 -8.23 9.66 25.06
N LEU A 68 -8.88 8.67 24.44
CA LEU A 68 -9.52 7.56 25.16
C LEU A 68 -8.52 6.68 25.90
N GLN A 69 -7.34 6.43 25.32
CA GLN A 69 -6.25 5.69 25.98
C GLN A 69 -5.74 6.45 27.22
N ALA A 70 -5.64 7.79 27.15
CA ALA A 70 -5.30 8.60 28.31
C ALA A 70 -6.36 8.48 29.42
N LEU A 71 -7.65 8.48 29.06
CA LEU A 71 -8.75 8.28 30.01
C LEU A 71 -8.78 6.86 30.62
N GLN A 72 -8.34 5.84 29.88
CA GLN A 72 -8.14 4.49 30.43
C GLN A 72 -7.01 4.47 31.47
N GLN A 73 -5.90 5.13 31.19
CA GLN A 73 -4.76 5.24 32.13
C GLN A 73 -5.14 6.00 33.40
N GLN A 74 -6.07 6.96 33.31
CA GLN A 74 -6.60 7.72 34.44
C GLN A 74 -7.70 6.98 35.23
N GLY A 75 -8.12 5.79 34.78
CA GLY A 75 -9.15 4.99 35.43
C GLY A 75 -10.59 5.47 35.18
N THR A 76 -10.80 6.42 34.27
CA THR A 76 -12.14 6.89 33.89
C THR A 76 -12.85 5.89 32.96
N LEU A 77 -12.10 5.17 32.15
CA LEU A 77 -12.60 4.10 31.29
C LEU A 77 -11.96 2.76 31.68
N ALA A 78 -12.71 1.68 31.55
CA ALA A 78 -12.19 0.33 31.75
C ALA A 78 -11.11 0.00 30.71
N ALA A 79 -10.05 -0.69 31.12
CA ALA A 79 -8.88 -1.00 30.29
C ALA A 79 -9.21 -1.95 29.12
N ASP A 80 -10.26 -2.75 29.25
CA ASP A 80 -10.76 -3.70 28.26
C ASP A 80 -11.80 -3.11 27.31
N CYS A 81 -12.11 -1.82 27.44
CA CYS A 81 -13.12 -1.16 26.61
C CYS A 81 -12.69 -1.11 25.13
N PRO A 82 -13.52 -1.60 24.17
CA PRO A 82 -13.18 -1.57 22.76
C PRO A 82 -13.24 -0.14 22.20
N LEU A 83 -12.09 0.39 21.80
CA LEU A 83 -11.94 1.75 21.24
C LEU A 83 -12.28 1.80 19.75
N THR A 84 -13.54 1.57 19.40
CA THR A 84 -14.00 1.70 18.01
C THR A 84 -14.45 3.14 17.74
N VAL A 85 -13.51 3.98 17.29
CA VAL A 85 -13.81 5.38 16.98
C VAL A 85 -14.33 5.50 15.55
N ARG A 86 -15.53 6.07 15.40
CA ARG A 86 -16.12 6.43 14.10
C ARG A 86 -16.22 7.94 13.97
N VAL A 87 -15.70 8.46 12.86
CA VAL A 87 -15.76 9.88 12.50
C VAL A 87 -16.49 10.00 11.17
N GLU A 88 -17.56 10.81 11.14
CA GLU A 88 -18.41 11.01 9.98
C GLU A 88 -18.37 12.45 9.47
N ASN A 89 -18.85 12.67 8.25
CA ASN A 89 -19.05 14.04 7.77
C ASN A 89 -20.22 14.66 8.52
N SER A 90 -20.06 15.90 8.97
CA SER A 90 -21.16 16.65 9.54
C SER A 90 -22.21 16.95 8.45
N LYS A 91 -23.50 16.78 8.78
CA LYS A 91 -24.62 17.04 7.87
C LYS A 91 -24.91 18.53 7.67
N SER A 92 -24.39 19.38 8.56
CA SER A 92 -24.61 20.82 8.56
C SER A 92 -23.28 21.54 8.83
N PRO A 93 -22.96 22.62 8.11
CA PRO A 93 -21.77 23.45 8.38
C PRO A 93 -21.71 24.00 9.81
N LYS A 94 -22.87 24.15 10.47
CA LYS A 94 -22.95 24.59 11.87
C LYS A 94 -22.33 23.58 12.86
N HIS A 95 -22.11 22.34 12.43
CA HIS A 95 -21.52 21.26 13.22
C HIS A 95 -20.10 20.92 12.76
N GLY A 96 -19.40 21.87 12.14
CA GLY A 96 -18.05 21.68 11.63
C GLY A 96 -17.99 20.78 10.40
N THR A 97 -16.80 20.26 10.12
CA THR A 97 -16.55 19.39 8.96
C THR A 97 -16.85 17.93 9.28
N PHE A 98 -16.51 17.50 10.50
CA PHE A 98 -16.68 16.13 10.96
C PHE A 98 -17.33 16.07 12.32
N SER A 99 -17.90 14.91 12.65
CA SER A 99 -18.44 14.64 13.98
C SER A 99 -18.19 13.19 14.41
N SER A 100 -18.22 12.97 15.73
CA SER A 100 -18.17 11.64 16.35
C SER A 100 -19.21 11.51 17.45
N ASN A 101 -19.84 10.34 17.52
CA ASN A 101 -20.79 9.96 18.57
C ASN A 101 -20.15 9.09 19.67
N ILE A 102 -18.82 9.04 19.73
CA ILE A 102 -18.07 8.11 20.59
C ILE A 102 -18.43 8.23 22.08
N ALA A 103 -18.71 9.46 22.55
CA ALA A 103 -19.10 9.68 23.93
C ALA A 103 -20.49 9.08 24.24
N LEU A 104 -21.41 9.06 23.26
CA LEU A 104 -22.72 8.44 23.40
C LEU A 104 -22.62 6.91 23.46
N THR A 105 -21.73 6.33 22.66
CA THR A 105 -21.53 4.88 22.63
C THR A 105 -20.80 4.35 23.86
N LEU A 106 -19.94 5.16 24.48
CA LEU A 106 -19.13 4.76 25.64
C LEU A 106 -19.67 5.25 26.98
N ALA A 107 -20.70 6.10 27.01
CA ALA A 107 -21.30 6.61 28.25
C ALA A 107 -21.78 5.49 29.18
N GLY A 108 -22.41 4.45 28.61
CA GLY A 108 -22.92 3.31 29.37
C GLY A 108 -21.81 2.50 30.02
N THR A 109 -20.69 2.27 29.32
CA THR A 109 -19.53 1.55 29.87
C THR A 109 -18.74 2.40 30.86
N ALA A 110 -18.69 3.71 30.66
CA ALA A 110 -18.03 4.66 31.56
C ALA A 110 -18.86 4.97 32.83
N SER A 111 -20.13 4.59 32.88
CA SER A 111 -21.09 5.02 33.92
C SER A 111 -21.13 6.55 34.11
N LEU A 112 -20.93 7.30 33.02
CA LEU A 112 -20.91 8.76 33.01
C LEU A 112 -21.97 9.31 32.04
N PRO A 113 -22.58 10.46 32.34
CA PRO A 113 -23.39 11.19 31.37
C PRO A 113 -22.59 11.43 30.08
N PRO A 114 -23.17 11.17 28.89
CA PRO A 114 -22.40 11.23 27.64
C PRO A 114 -21.79 12.60 27.35
N ARG A 115 -22.44 13.68 27.82
CA ARG A 115 -21.89 15.04 27.70
C ARG A 115 -20.64 15.24 28.56
N GLN A 116 -20.63 14.73 29.78
CA GLN A 116 -19.45 14.80 30.66
C GLN A 116 -18.29 13.97 30.09
N LEU A 117 -18.59 12.80 29.52
CA LEU A 117 -17.58 11.99 28.83
C LEU A 117 -17.04 12.72 27.60
N ALA A 118 -17.89 13.40 26.82
CA ALA A 118 -17.46 14.21 25.68
C ALA A 118 -16.51 15.34 26.11
N GLU A 119 -16.79 16.02 27.23
CA GLU A 119 -15.94 17.08 27.79
C GLU A 119 -14.56 16.55 28.18
N GLN A 120 -14.51 15.38 28.83
CA GLN A 120 -13.24 14.72 29.19
C GLN A 120 -12.44 14.28 27.97
N ILE A 121 -13.10 13.73 26.94
CA ILE A 121 -12.45 13.35 25.68
C ILE A 121 -11.86 14.59 25.02
N VAL A 122 -12.64 15.67 24.87
CA VAL A 122 -12.19 16.92 24.24
C VAL A 122 -11.02 17.53 25.01
N THR A 123 -11.07 17.52 26.34
CA THR A 123 -9.97 18.02 27.20
C THR A 123 -8.69 17.20 27.04
N SER A 124 -8.83 15.90 26.76
CA SER A 124 -7.71 14.97 26.57
C SER A 124 -7.21 14.89 25.13
N LEU A 125 -7.80 15.66 24.19
CA LEU A 125 -7.34 15.67 22.80
C LEU A 125 -5.97 16.35 22.69
N PRO A 126 -5.03 15.76 21.94
CA PRO A 126 -3.78 16.43 21.60
C PRO A 126 -4.05 17.70 20.77
N VAL A 127 -3.29 18.76 21.04
CA VAL A 127 -3.35 19.99 20.24
C VAL A 127 -2.66 19.75 18.90
N VAL A 128 -3.39 19.97 17.80
CA VAL A 128 -2.88 19.86 16.43
C VAL A 128 -3.21 21.11 15.63
N SER A 129 -2.29 21.57 14.79
CA SER A 129 -2.39 22.85 14.08
C SER A 129 -3.52 22.94 13.05
N TRP A 130 -3.99 21.80 12.55
CA TRP A 130 -5.05 21.74 11.53
C TRP A 130 -6.47 21.63 12.11
N LEU A 131 -6.60 21.47 13.43
CA LEU A 131 -7.89 21.42 14.14
C LEU A 131 -8.12 22.78 14.81
N GLN A 132 -9.00 23.59 14.23
CA GLN A 132 -9.32 24.93 14.71
C GLN A 132 -10.00 24.88 16.08
N LYS A 133 -11.04 24.05 16.20
CA LYS A 133 -11.78 23.87 17.46
C LYS A 133 -12.61 22.60 17.47
N THR A 134 -13.06 22.23 18.67
CA THR A 134 -14.01 21.15 18.91
C THR A 134 -15.18 21.65 19.75
N ASP A 135 -16.40 21.40 19.29
CA ASP A 135 -17.62 21.77 20.02
C ASP A 135 -18.41 20.51 20.41
N ILE A 136 -19.05 20.53 21.58
CA ILE A 136 -19.93 19.45 22.03
C ILE A 136 -21.39 19.86 21.80
N ALA A 137 -22.10 19.09 20.98
CA ALA A 137 -23.49 19.35 20.63
C ALA A 137 -24.46 18.34 21.26
N GLY A 138 -25.61 18.86 21.68
CA GLY A 138 -26.73 18.07 22.19
C GLY A 138 -26.32 17.13 23.33
N PRO A 139 -26.63 15.82 23.21
CA PRO A 139 -26.38 14.86 24.29
C PRO A 139 -24.92 14.44 24.45
N GLY A 140 -24.01 14.80 23.52
CA GLY A 140 -22.61 14.38 23.58
C GLY A 140 -21.95 14.11 22.21
N PHE A 141 -22.43 14.73 21.13
CA PHE A 141 -21.73 14.68 19.84
C PHE A 141 -20.52 15.60 19.87
N ILE A 142 -19.36 15.10 19.46
CA ILE A 142 -18.13 15.90 19.34
C ILE A 142 -18.02 16.33 17.88
N ASN A 143 -18.06 17.64 17.64
CA ASN A 143 -17.95 18.25 16.32
C ASN A 143 -16.55 18.83 16.14
N PHE A 144 -15.92 18.58 15.00
CA PHE A 144 -14.57 19.01 14.67
C PHE A 144 -14.60 20.08 13.58
N PHE A 145 -13.99 21.23 13.85
CA PHE A 145 -13.82 22.33 12.91
C PHE A 145 -12.36 22.37 12.49
N LEU A 146 -12.11 22.19 11.20
CA LEU A 146 -10.75 22.26 10.65
C LEU A 146 -10.34 23.71 10.42
N GLU A 147 -9.03 23.96 10.50
CA GLU A 147 -8.47 25.26 10.18
C GLU A 147 -8.70 25.59 8.69
N THR A 148 -9.02 26.86 8.43
CA THR A 148 -9.28 27.33 7.05
C THR A 148 -7.98 27.23 6.26
N GLY A 149 -7.97 26.35 5.26
CA GLY A 149 -6.80 26.13 4.41
C GLY A 149 -5.87 25.01 4.87
N ALA A 150 -6.16 24.29 5.97
CA ALA A 150 -5.46 23.05 6.30
C ALA A 150 -5.46 22.06 5.12
N GLN A 151 -6.56 22.02 4.37
CA GLN A 151 -6.70 21.20 3.15
C GLN A 151 -5.78 21.63 2.00
N PHE A 152 -5.27 22.87 1.99
CA PHE A 152 -4.37 23.37 0.94
C PHE A 152 -2.90 23.07 1.21
N THR A 153 -2.54 22.69 2.44
CA THR A 153 -1.17 22.24 2.76
C THR A 153 -0.71 21.06 1.91
N VAL A 154 -1.66 20.26 1.39
CA VAL A 154 -1.35 19.18 0.44
C VAL A 154 -0.84 19.71 -0.90
N ILE A 155 -1.22 20.92 -1.31
CA ILE A 155 -0.75 21.54 -2.55
C ILE A 155 0.74 21.81 -2.43
N ASP A 156 1.18 22.41 -1.33
CA ASP A 156 2.60 22.66 -1.05
C ASP A 156 3.37 21.32 -1.04
N GLN A 157 2.83 20.27 -0.40
CA GLN A 157 3.43 18.94 -0.42
C GLN A 157 3.51 18.31 -1.82
N ILE A 158 2.51 18.54 -2.67
CA ILE A 158 2.53 18.07 -4.06
C ILE A 158 3.59 18.81 -4.86
N LEU A 159 3.71 20.12 -4.66
CA LEU A 159 4.72 20.95 -5.35
C LEU A 159 6.13 20.61 -4.87
N ASP A 160 6.34 20.46 -3.56
CA ASP A 160 7.62 20.08 -2.96
C ASP A 160 8.03 18.65 -3.32
N GLY A 161 7.07 17.71 -3.30
CA GLY A 161 7.30 16.31 -3.63
C GLY A 161 7.43 16.04 -5.14
N ALA A 162 6.88 16.92 -5.98
CA ALA A 162 6.90 16.86 -7.44
C ALA A 162 6.66 15.44 -8.00
N GLU A 163 7.62 14.91 -8.76
CA GLU A 163 7.57 13.58 -9.39
C GLU A 163 7.58 12.41 -8.39
N TYR A 164 7.98 12.65 -7.14
CA TYR A 164 7.99 11.68 -6.06
C TYR A 164 6.78 11.79 -5.13
N TYR A 165 5.88 12.74 -5.36
CA TYR A 165 4.67 12.85 -4.54
C TYR A 165 3.85 11.55 -4.62
N GLY A 166 3.46 11.03 -3.46
CA GLY A 166 2.73 9.76 -3.33
C GLY A 166 3.63 8.52 -3.25
N HIS A 167 4.94 8.66 -3.45
CA HIS A 167 5.89 7.59 -3.15
C HIS A 167 5.95 7.37 -1.63
N ASN A 168 6.22 6.13 -1.22
CA ASN A 168 6.38 5.78 0.18
C ASN A 168 7.35 4.60 0.33
N ASN A 169 7.66 4.23 1.57
CA ASN A 169 8.56 3.12 1.88
C ASN A 169 7.85 1.97 2.59
N HIS A 170 6.61 1.65 2.19
CA HIS A 170 5.88 0.52 2.76
C HIS A 170 6.58 -0.82 2.51
N GLY A 171 7.22 -0.97 1.34
CA GLY A 171 7.97 -2.15 0.95
C GLY A 171 9.25 -2.37 1.75
N LYS A 172 9.79 -1.32 2.40
CA LYS A 172 10.97 -1.41 3.28
C LYS A 172 12.17 -2.13 2.62
N GLY A 173 12.34 -1.97 1.31
CA GLY A 173 13.40 -2.61 0.54
C GLY A 173 13.20 -4.12 0.31
N GLN A 174 12.01 -4.67 0.58
CA GLN A 174 11.70 -6.07 0.29
C GLN A 174 11.85 -6.38 -1.19
N ALA A 175 12.49 -7.50 -1.49
CA ALA A 175 12.79 -7.92 -2.84
C ALA A 175 11.59 -8.64 -3.47
N VAL A 176 11.17 -8.18 -4.65
CA VAL A 176 10.02 -8.71 -5.40
C VAL A 176 10.42 -8.97 -6.85
N MET A 177 10.04 -10.15 -7.37
CA MET A 177 10.13 -10.48 -8.78
C MET A 177 8.75 -10.35 -9.43
N VAL A 178 8.65 -9.59 -10.51
CA VAL A 178 7.42 -9.46 -11.31
C VAL A 178 7.63 -10.16 -12.64
N GLU A 179 6.93 -11.27 -12.82
CA GLU A 179 6.94 -12.07 -14.06
C GLU A 179 5.71 -11.74 -14.91
N PHE A 180 5.91 -11.39 -16.17
CA PHE A 180 4.81 -11.00 -17.06
C PHE A 180 5.01 -11.41 -18.53
N VAL A 181 3.96 -11.21 -19.34
CA VAL A 181 3.78 -11.64 -20.74
C VAL A 181 3.58 -13.14 -20.94
N SER A 182 4.51 -13.98 -20.48
CA SER A 182 4.46 -15.44 -20.69
C SER A 182 4.25 -15.84 -22.16
N ALA A 183 5.09 -15.33 -23.06
CA ALA A 183 4.95 -15.62 -24.49
C ALA A 183 5.34 -17.07 -24.82
N ASN A 184 4.57 -17.70 -25.70
CA ASN A 184 4.98 -18.95 -26.35
C ASN A 184 5.85 -18.60 -27.58
N PRO A 185 7.13 -19.00 -27.60
CA PRO A 185 8.06 -18.65 -28.69
C PRO A 185 7.73 -19.32 -30.02
N THR A 186 6.84 -20.30 -30.04
CA THR A 186 6.45 -21.02 -31.28
C THR A 186 5.32 -20.34 -32.06
N GLY A 187 4.65 -19.33 -31.48
CA GLY A 187 3.51 -18.63 -32.10
C GLY A 187 3.69 -17.11 -32.13
N PRO A 188 2.91 -16.40 -32.97
CA PRO A 188 2.98 -14.95 -33.05
C PRO A 188 2.45 -14.30 -31.76
N LEU A 189 3.01 -13.14 -31.41
CA LEU A 189 2.48 -12.34 -30.30
C LEU A 189 1.11 -11.77 -30.67
N HIS A 190 0.12 -11.99 -29.81
CA HIS A 190 -1.21 -11.36 -29.90
C HIS A 190 -1.44 -10.30 -28.81
N VAL A 191 -2.55 -9.57 -28.92
CA VAL A 191 -2.98 -8.48 -28.01
C VAL A 191 -3.00 -8.85 -26.52
N GLY A 192 -3.19 -10.14 -26.21
CA GLY A 192 -3.15 -10.65 -24.84
C GLY A 192 -1.78 -10.47 -24.18
N HIS A 193 -0.70 -10.67 -24.94
CA HIS A 193 0.66 -10.40 -24.48
C HIS A 193 0.89 -8.92 -24.21
N GLY A 194 0.37 -8.04 -25.08
CA GLY A 194 0.45 -6.58 -24.91
C GLY A 194 -0.24 -6.11 -23.62
N ARG A 195 -1.42 -6.68 -23.31
CA ARG A 195 -2.10 -6.42 -22.04
C ARG A 195 -1.27 -6.88 -20.83
N GLY A 196 -0.68 -8.08 -20.91
CA GLY A 196 0.21 -8.61 -19.87
C GLY A 196 1.45 -7.74 -19.65
N ALA A 197 2.02 -7.21 -20.74
CA ALA A 197 3.15 -6.29 -20.70
C ALA A 197 2.80 -4.97 -20.00
N ALA A 198 1.71 -4.33 -20.41
CA ALA A 198 1.27 -3.06 -19.83
C ALA A 198 0.94 -3.20 -18.34
N TYR A 199 0.26 -4.28 -17.95
CA TYR A 199 -0.08 -4.53 -16.56
C TYR A 199 1.16 -4.82 -15.70
N GLY A 200 2.04 -5.71 -16.16
CA GLY A 200 3.26 -6.07 -15.45
C GLY A 200 4.19 -4.88 -15.23
N ASP A 201 4.41 -4.05 -16.26
CA ASP A 201 5.22 -2.84 -16.15
C ASP A 201 4.61 -1.83 -15.15
N THR A 202 3.30 -1.60 -15.23
CA THR A 202 2.60 -0.68 -14.32
C THR A 202 2.72 -1.14 -12.87
N LEU A 203 2.55 -2.43 -12.60
CA LEU A 203 2.71 -2.98 -11.27
C LEU A 203 4.16 -2.85 -10.77
N ALA A 204 5.14 -3.17 -11.60
CA ALA A 204 6.54 -3.04 -11.24
C ALA A 204 6.90 -1.59 -10.87
N ARG A 205 6.40 -0.60 -11.61
CA ARG A 205 6.55 0.82 -11.28
C ARG A 205 5.90 1.19 -9.95
N LEU A 206 4.69 0.72 -9.69
CA LEU A 206 3.99 0.97 -8.42
C LEU A 206 4.74 0.36 -7.23
N LEU A 207 5.25 -0.86 -7.37
CA LEU A 207 6.04 -1.52 -6.33
C LEU A 207 7.35 -0.77 -6.05
N LYS A 208 8.05 -0.29 -7.09
CA LYS A 208 9.23 0.58 -6.93
C LYS A 208 8.86 1.88 -6.19
N ALA A 209 7.78 2.55 -6.60
CA ALA A 209 7.30 3.79 -5.96
C ALA A 209 6.87 3.61 -4.50
N THR A 210 6.59 2.37 -4.07
CA THR A 210 6.22 2.02 -2.69
C THR A 210 7.36 1.40 -1.89
N GLY A 211 8.60 1.47 -2.41
CA GLY A 211 9.82 1.12 -1.68
C GLY A 211 10.21 -0.36 -1.72
N TYR A 212 9.74 -1.12 -2.72
CA TYR A 212 10.20 -2.48 -2.98
C TYR A 212 11.43 -2.49 -3.90
N GLN A 213 12.32 -3.47 -3.71
CA GLN A 213 13.38 -3.78 -4.66
C GLN A 213 12.82 -4.71 -5.75
N VAL A 214 12.48 -4.14 -6.90
CA VAL A 214 11.73 -4.88 -7.94
C VAL A 214 12.65 -5.32 -9.07
N ALA A 215 12.69 -6.64 -9.30
CA ALA A 215 13.17 -7.26 -10.52
C ALA A 215 11.98 -7.60 -11.45
N THR A 216 12.20 -7.54 -12.75
CA THR A 216 11.19 -7.80 -13.78
C THR A 216 11.68 -8.86 -14.74
N GLU A 217 10.87 -9.87 -15.01
CA GLU A 217 11.19 -10.93 -15.96
C GLU A 217 10.09 -11.04 -17.03
N TYR A 218 10.52 -10.94 -18.30
CA TYR A 218 9.70 -11.33 -19.43
C TYR A 218 9.73 -12.85 -19.50
N TYR A 219 8.64 -13.50 -19.14
CA TYR A 219 8.60 -14.95 -19.14
C TYR A 219 8.41 -15.49 -20.56
N VAL A 220 9.30 -16.38 -20.97
CA VAL A 220 9.24 -17.12 -22.25
C VAL A 220 9.00 -18.59 -21.94
N ASN A 221 8.02 -19.21 -22.61
CA ASN A 221 7.77 -20.65 -22.53
C ASN A 221 8.68 -21.41 -23.50
N ASP A 222 9.98 -21.44 -23.25
CA ASP A 222 11.02 -22.02 -24.11
C ASP A 222 11.35 -23.49 -23.80
N ALA A 223 10.52 -24.15 -22.99
CA ALA A 223 10.71 -25.54 -22.60
C ALA A 223 9.55 -26.44 -23.07
N GLY A 224 9.88 -27.70 -23.36
CA GLY A 224 8.91 -28.77 -23.63
C GLY A 224 8.82 -29.20 -25.08
N ARG A 225 7.86 -30.08 -25.37
CA ARG A 225 7.74 -30.80 -26.65
C ARG A 225 7.60 -29.86 -27.86
N GLN A 226 6.91 -28.73 -27.69
CA GLN A 226 6.71 -27.76 -28.77
C GLN A 226 8.05 -27.17 -29.24
N MET A 227 8.97 -26.88 -28.32
CA MET A 227 10.31 -26.39 -28.66
C MET A 227 11.19 -27.46 -29.30
N ALA A 228 11.10 -28.71 -28.84
CA ALA A 228 11.79 -29.83 -29.48
C ALA A 228 11.31 -30.04 -30.93
N ILE A 229 9.99 -29.94 -31.17
CA ILE A 229 9.42 -30.03 -32.51
C ILE A 229 9.91 -28.85 -33.37
N LEU A 230 9.86 -27.62 -32.86
CA LEU A 230 10.35 -26.45 -33.59
C LEU A 230 11.82 -26.62 -33.99
N ALA A 231 12.68 -27.03 -33.05
CA ALA A 231 14.10 -27.25 -33.31
C ALA A 231 14.31 -28.32 -34.39
N LEU A 232 13.59 -29.45 -34.31
CA LEU A 232 13.67 -30.52 -35.30
C LEU A 232 13.18 -30.05 -36.69
N SER A 233 12.08 -29.30 -36.75
CA SER A 233 11.56 -28.75 -38.01
C SER A 233 12.56 -27.79 -38.67
N VAL A 234 13.21 -26.92 -37.89
CA VAL A 234 14.25 -26.01 -38.39
C VAL A 234 15.47 -26.80 -38.87
N TRP A 235 15.91 -27.82 -38.13
CA TRP A 235 17.03 -28.67 -38.51
C TRP A 235 16.78 -29.44 -39.81
N LEU A 236 15.60 -30.06 -39.96
CA LEU A 236 15.22 -30.76 -41.18
C LEU A 236 15.16 -29.80 -42.38
N ARG A 237 14.65 -28.58 -42.18
CA ARG A 237 14.64 -27.56 -43.24
C ARG A 237 16.05 -27.10 -43.63
N TYR A 238 16.97 -27.03 -42.67
CA TYR A 238 18.37 -26.74 -42.94
C TYR A 238 19.01 -27.84 -43.82
N LEU A 239 18.82 -29.12 -43.47
CA LEU A 239 19.35 -30.25 -44.25
C LEU A 239 18.76 -30.29 -45.67
N GLU A 240 17.47 -30.00 -45.84
CA GLU A 240 16.84 -29.92 -47.16
C GLU A 240 17.52 -28.87 -48.07
N LEU A 241 17.98 -27.75 -47.50
CA LEU A 241 18.63 -26.66 -48.24
C LEU A 241 20.14 -26.86 -48.43
N CYS A 242 20.80 -27.52 -47.50
CA CYS A 242 22.27 -27.51 -47.39
C CYS A 242 22.93 -28.89 -47.54
N GLY A 243 22.19 -30.00 -47.44
CA GLY A 243 22.72 -31.38 -47.46
C GLY A 243 23.02 -31.91 -46.07
#